data_AF-X1IVQ5-F1
#
_entry.id   AF-X1IVQ5-F1
#
_cell.length_a   1.000
_cell.length_b   1.000
_cell.length_c   1.000
_cell.angle_alpha   90.00
_cell.angle_beta   90.00
_cell.angle_gamma   90.00
#
_symmetry.space_group_name_H-M   'P 1'
#
loop_
_entity.id
_entity.type
_entity.pdbx_description
1 polymer ?
#
loop_
_entity_poly.entity_id
_entity_poly.type
_entity_poly.pdbx_seq_one_letter_code
_entity_poly.pdbx_strand_id
1 'polypeptide(L)'
;LQLGGVTIGFILFSIELSWLLSIAIVSSLLLSYFLAKKLKPIFLETRNSFGALTNTIRENIVGAQVVRMFNTQGKELQKFSKNNERFYKASVRSVKLNSLYMPSIFIIIGFMTVFTLLVGGIWVIEEVITLATLITLQSFIATLGFPLVMLGQIMLMYVQADAALTRVRDVLESTPEVKDLPDAAPIEHMKGEVEFENVSFGYTSDHRILKNVSFNIAAGKKLAILGTTGSGKSTIINLIPRFYEVSDGIIKIDQEDI
;
A
#
# COMPACT_ATOMS: atom_id res chain seq x y z
N LEU A 1 2.01 -4.05 28.51
CA LEU A 1 2.24 -4.57 29.88
C LEU A 1 3.62 -4.18 30.40
N GLN A 2 4.74 -4.54 29.74
CA GLN A 2 6.09 -4.21 30.22
C GLN A 2 6.39 -2.70 30.33
N LEU A 3 6.07 -1.88 29.32
CA LEU A 3 6.26 -0.41 29.40
C LEU A 3 5.48 0.22 30.55
N GLY A 4 4.21 -0.15 30.70
CA GLY A 4 3.36 0.29 31.80
C GLY A 4 3.94 -0.09 33.17
N GLY A 5 4.44 -1.33 33.30
CA GLY A 5 5.12 -1.79 34.51
C GLY A 5 6.39 -1.02 34.83
N VAL A 6 7.21 -0.70 33.82
CA VAL A 6 8.43 0.10 33.99
C VAL A 6 8.11 1.55 34.36
N THR A 7 7.12 2.17 33.71
CA THR A 7 6.70 3.54 34.04
C THR A 7 6.11 3.64 35.45
N ILE A 8 5.27 2.67 35.85
CA ILE A 8 4.70 2.63 37.19
C ILE A 8 5.80 2.35 38.22
N GLY A 9 6.71 1.44 37.94
CA GLY A 9 7.87 1.16 38.79
C GLY A 9 8.73 2.40 39.00
N PHE A 10 9.08 3.14 37.94
CA PHE A 10 9.84 4.39 38.08
C PHE A 10 9.12 5.42 38.95
N ILE A 11 7.82 5.61 38.74
CA ILE A 11 7.01 6.57 39.50
C ILE A 11 6.94 6.21 40.98
N LEU A 12 6.81 4.91 41.30
CA LEU A 12 6.74 4.43 42.67
C LEU A 12 8.07 4.52 43.42
N PHE A 13 9.20 4.32 42.72
CA PHE A 13 10.53 4.30 43.32
C PHE A 13 11.23 5.67 43.32
N SER A 14 10.96 6.54 42.33
CA SER A 14 11.42 7.93 42.30
C SER A 14 10.62 8.76 41.29
N ILE A 15 9.69 9.57 41.79
CA ILE A 15 8.93 10.52 40.97
C ILE A 15 9.86 11.54 40.28
N GLU A 16 10.94 11.92 40.94
CA GLU A 16 11.88 12.96 40.50
C GLU A 16 12.76 12.49 39.34
N LEU A 17 12.95 11.19 39.13
CA LEU A 17 13.66 10.62 37.98
C LEU A 17 12.69 10.10 36.90
N SER A 18 11.38 10.09 37.16
CA SER A 18 10.39 9.53 36.25
C SER A 18 10.21 10.31 34.94
N TRP A 19 10.47 11.62 34.93
CA TRP A 19 10.43 12.43 33.70
C TRP A 19 11.47 12.01 32.67
N LEU A 20 12.58 11.38 33.10
CA LEU A 20 13.62 10.85 32.22
C LEU A 20 13.05 9.77 31.27
N LEU A 21 12.12 8.95 31.77
CA LEU A 21 11.42 7.95 30.95
C LEU A 21 10.56 8.61 29.88
N SER A 22 9.83 9.67 30.22
CA SER A 22 9.02 10.40 29.26
C SER A 22 9.89 10.97 28.14
N ILE A 23 11.06 11.52 28.47
CA ILE A 23 12.02 11.99 27.45
C ILE A 23 12.54 10.85 26.59
N ALA A 24 12.89 9.70 27.17
CA ALA A 24 13.34 8.54 26.40
C ALA A 24 12.27 8.02 25.44
N ILE A 25 11.03 7.91 25.89
CA ILE A 25 9.90 7.47 25.06
C ILE A 25 9.61 8.49 23.94
N VAL A 26 9.55 9.78 24.26
CA VAL A 26 9.28 10.82 23.27
C VAL A 26 10.42 10.90 22.25
N SER A 27 11.68 10.86 22.70
CA SER A 27 12.84 10.88 21.81
C SER A 27 12.92 9.64 20.91
N SER A 28 12.60 8.44 21.43
CA SER A 28 12.56 7.23 20.62
C SER A 28 11.44 7.25 19.57
N LEU A 29 10.27 7.80 19.92
CA LEU A 29 9.15 7.97 18.99
C LEU A 29 9.48 8.98 17.89
N LEU A 30 10.06 10.13 18.24
CA LEU A 30 10.53 11.12 17.28
C LEU A 30 11.59 10.54 16.34
N LEU A 31 12.60 9.87 16.89
CA LEU A 31 13.62 9.16 16.11
C LEU A 31 12.98 8.16 15.14
N SER A 32 12.06 7.34 15.62
CA SER A 32 11.33 6.35 14.81
C SER A 32 10.56 7.03 13.68
N TYR A 33 9.85 8.12 13.96
CA TYR A 33 9.09 8.89 12.98
C TYR A 33 10.00 9.49 11.90
N PHE A 34 11.09 10.16 12.29
CA PHE A 34 12.04 10.76 11.34
C PHE A 34 12.72 9.70 10.47
N LEU A 35 13.14 8.58 11.07
CA LEU A 35 13.81 7.51 10.35
C LEU A 35 12.83 6.79 9.41
N ALA A 36 11.58 6.55 9.84
CA ALA A 36 10.53 6.00 9.00
C ALA A 36 10.24 6.92 7.79
N LYS A 37 10.15 8.24 8.02
CA LYS A 37 9.94 9.23 6.95
C LYS A 37 11.06 9.20 5.91
N LYS A 38 12.32 9.07 6.35
CA LYS A 38 13.50 8.94 5.45
C LYS A 38 13.60 7.56 4.78
N LEU A 39 13.22 6.48 5.47
CA LEU A 39 13.26 5.11 4.97
C LEU A 39 12.17 4.85 3.92
N LYS A 40 10.98 5.44 4.08
CA LYS A 40 9.82 5.25 3.17
C LYS A 40 10.18 5.38 1.67
N PRO A 41 10.78 6.48 1.18
CA PRO A 41 11.12 6.59 -0.24
C PRO A 41 12.15 5.56 -0.70
N ILE A 42 13.11 5.18 0.16
CA ILE A 42 14.14 4.18 -0.15
C ILE A 42 13.51 2.78 -0.24
N PHE A 43 12.59 2.43 0.66
CA PHE A 43 11.84 1.18 0.57
C PHE A 43 10.99 1.09 -0.70
N LEU A 44 10.36 2.20 -1.10
CA LEU A 44 9.62 2.26 -2.37
C LEU A 44 10.55 2.06 -3.57
N GLU A 45 11.73 2.68 -3.57
CA GLU A 45 12.74 2.48 -4.61
C GLU A 45 13.23 1.03 -4.66
N THR A 46 13.50 0.40 -3.51
CA THR A 46 13.88 -1.02 -3.41
C THR A 46 12.78 -1.93 -3.96
N ARG A 47 11.51 -1.67 -3.62
CA ARG A 47 10.37 -2.44 -4.13
C ARG A 47 10.20 -2.29 -5.64
N ASN A 48 10.28 -1.07 -6.15
CA ASN A 48 10.12 -0.78 -7.58
C ASN A 48 11.26 -1.36 -8.42
N SER A 49 12.50 -1.26 -7.93
CA SER A 49 13.67 -1.84 -8.61
C SER A 49 13.65 -3.37 -8.60
N PHE A 50 13.19 -3.99 -7.51
CA PHE A 50 12.95 -5.45 -7.46
C PHE A 50 11.86 -5.88 -8.45
N GLY A 51 10.78 -5.10 -8.58
CA GLY A 51 9.74 -5.33 -9.59
C GLY A 51 10.29 -5.28 -11.02
N ALA A 52 11.11 -4.27 -11.34
CA ALA A 52 11.75 -4.17 -12.65
C ALA A 52 12.71 -5.34 -12.95
N LEU A 53 13.48 -5.77 -11.94
CA LEU A 53 14.38 -6.92 -12.04
C LEU A 53 13.62 -8.21 -12.32
N THR A 54 12.58 -8.49 -11.53
CA THR A 54 11.74 -9.69 -11.68
C THR A 54 10.95 -9.69 -12.99
N ASN A 55 10.45 -8.54 -13.44
CA ASN A 55 9.84 -8.42 -14.77
C ASN A 55 10.84 -8.75 -15.89
N THR A 56 12.08 -8.26 -15.80
CA THR A 56 13.13 -8.59 -16.78
C THR A 56 13.41 -10.10 -16.83
N ILE A 57 13.46 -10.76 -15.67
CA ILE A 57 13.62 -12.21 -15.59
C ILE A 57 12.42 -12.92 -16.24
N ARG A 58 11.19 -12.49 -15.93
CA ARG A 58 9.96 -13.07 -16.48
C ARG A 58 9.90 -12.93 -18.01
N GLU A 59 10.17 -11.74 -18.54
CA GLU A 59 10.23 -11.47 -19.99
C GLU A 59 11.24 -12.41 -20.67
N ASN A 60 12.42 -12.60 -20.08
CA ASN A 60 13.46 -13.46 -20.64
C ASN A 60 13.14 -14.95 -20.57
N ILE A 61 12.42 -15.41 -19.55
CA ILE A 61 11.97 -16.80 -19.45
C ILE A 61 10.88 -17.08 -20.50
N VAL A 62 9.86 -16.21 -20.58
CA VAL A 62 8.76 -16.36 -21.53
C VAL A 62 9.24 -16.19 -22.98
N GLY A 63 10.13 -15.21 -23.21
CA GLY A 63 10.70 -14.87 -24.50
C GLY A 63 11.97 -15.61 -24.87
N ALA A 64 12.36 -16.67 -24.15
CA ALA A 64 13.67 -17.33 -24.31
C ALA A 64 13.95 -17.78 -25.75
N GLN A 65 12.92 -18.26 -26.45
CA GLN A 65 13.04 -18.65 -27.87
C GLN A 65 13.32 -17.43 -28.76
N VAL A 66 12.60 -16.32 -28.57
CA VAL A 66 12.77 -15.06 -29.31
C VAL A 66 14.18 -14.50 -29.08
N VAL A 67 14.63 -14.44 -27.83
CA VAL A 67 15.99 -13.96 -27.49
C VAL A 67 17.07 -14.77 -28.20
N ARG A 68 16.92 -16.09 -28.28
CA ARG A 68 17.84 -16.99 -29.00
C ARG A 68 17.77 -16.81 -30.51
N MET A 69 16.57 -16.71 -31.08
CA MET A 69 16.36 -16.52 -32.52
C MET A 69 17.00 -15.22 -33.04
N PHE A 70 16.94 -14.15 -32.24
CA PHE A 70 17.53 -12.86 -32.59
C PHE A 70 18.97 -12.67 -32.06
N ASN A 71 19.56 -13.68 -31.39
CA ASN A 71 20.90 -13.63 -30.79
C ASN A 71 21.14 -12.38 -29.91
N THR A 72 20.15 -12.03 -29.07
CA THR A 72 20.13 -10.79 -28.26
C THR A 72 20.51 -11.01 -26.78
N GLN A 73 21.03 -12.17 -26.41
CA GLN A 73 21.35 -12.56 -25.03
C GLN A 73 22.24 -11.52 -24.31
N GLY A 74 23.23 -10.96 -25.01
CA GLY A 74 24.11 -9.94 -24.43
C GLY A 74 23.38 -8.64 -24.05
N LYS A 75 22.40 -8.22 -24.86
CA LYS A 75 21.56 -7.03 -24.56
C LYS A 75 20.67 -7.30 -23.35
N GLU A 76 20.09 -8.49 -23.26
CA GLU A 76 19.27 -8.89 -22.12
C GLU A 76 20.09 -9.02 -20.83
N LEU A 77 21.33 -9.52 -20.91
CA LEU A 77 22.25 -9.57 -19.78
C LEU A 77 22.60 -8.16 -19.27
N GLN A 78 22.83 -7.19 -20.17
CA GLN A 78 23.06 -5.80 -19.78
C GLN A 78 21.82 -5.17 -19.12
N LYS A 79 20.63 -5.42 -19.67
CA LYS A 79 19.35 -4.96 -19.10
C LYS A 79 19.15 -5.52 -17.69
N PHE A 80 19.39 -6.82 -17.51
CA PHE A 80 19.38 -7.48 -16.20
C PHE A 80 20.40 -6.86 -15.24
N SER A 81 21.65 -6.69 -15.67
CA SER A 81 22.73 -6.14 -14.84
C SER A 81 22.40 -4.73 -14.34
N LYS A 82 21.88 -3.86 -15.22
CA LYS A 82 21.43 -2.50 -14.88
C LYS A 82 20.31 -2.51 -13.83
N ASN A 83 19.30 -3.36 -14.02
CA ASN A 83 18.19 -3.46 -13.07
C ASN A 83 18.63 -4.06 -11.72
N ASN A 84 19.54 -5.04 -11.76
CA ASN A 84 20.12 -5.64 -10.57
C ASN A 84 20.98 -4.66 -9.79
N GLU A 85 21.82 -3.86 -10.46
CA GLU A 85 22.64 -2.83 -9.81
C GLU A 85 21.78 -1.77 -9.14
N ARG A 86 20.68 -1.34 -9.78
CA ARG A 86 19.71 -0.41 -9.19
C ARG A 86 19.08 -1.01 -7.93
N PHE A 87 18.65 -2.26 -7.98
CA PHE A 87 18.11 -2.97 -6.82
C PHE A 87 19.14 -3.12 -5.70
N TYR A 88 20.38 -3.48 -6.05
CA TYR A 88 21.49 -3.60 -5.10
C TYR A 88 21.76 -2.28 -4.38
N LYS A 89 21.91 -1.17 -5.13
CA LYS A 89 22.17 0.17 -4.55
C LYS A 89 21.03 0.61 -3.63
N ALA A 90 19.77 0.43 -4.04
CA ALA A 90 18.60 0.77 -3.23
C ALA A 90 18.55 -0.08 -1.95
N SER A 91 18.81 -1.39 -2.07
CA SER A 91 18.82 -2.33 -0.94
C SER A 91 19.92 -1.99 0.07
N VAL A 92 21.15 -1.76 -0.39
CA VAL A 92 22.28 -1.37 0.48
C VAL A 92 21.97 -0.05 1.18
N ARG A 93 21.40 0.93 0.49
CA ARG A 93 20.99 2.20 1.09
C ARG A 93 19.91 2.01 2.16
N SER A 94 18.94 1.13 1.92
CA SER A 94 17.90 0.76 2.87
C SER A 94 18.48 0.12 4.13
N VAL A 95 19.39 -0.85 3.97
CA VAL A 95 20.06 -1.54 5.08
C VAL A 95 20.93 -0.59 5.88
N LYS A 96 21.75 0.25 5.23
CA LYS A 96 22.60 1.25 5.91
C LYS A 96 21.80 2.22 6.77
N LEU A 97 20.64 2.67 6.28
CA LEU A 97 19.80 3.59 7.06
C LEU A 97 19.08 2.86 8.20
N ASN A 98 18.62 1.63 7.96
CA ASN A 98 17.96 0.81 8.98
C ASN A 98 18.95 0.39 10.10
N SER A 99 20.21 0.09 9.76
CA SER A 99 21.23 -0.31 10.72
C SER A 99 21.58 0.78 11.73
N LEU A 100 21.26 2.04 11.46
CA LEU A 100 21.46 3.15 12.39
C LEU A 100 20.37 3.21 13.49
N TYR A 101 19.23 2.53 13.31
CA TYR A 101 18.12 2.59 14.25
C TYR A 101 18.47 1.99 15.61
N MET A 102 18.96 0.75 15.63
CA MET A 102 19.33 0.06 16.87
C MET A 102 20.42 0.77 17.67
N PRO A 103 21.56 1.17 17.08
CA PRO A 103 22.57 1.97 17.78
C PRO A 103 22.01 3.26 18.38
N SER A 104 21.10 3.95 17.67
CA SER A 104 20.49 5.18 18.17
C SER A 104 19.63 4.96 19.41
N ILE A 105 18.88 3.85 19.48
CA ILE A 105 18.13 3.45 20.68
C ILE A 105 19.09 3.12 21.84
N PHE A 106 20.18 2.39 21.57
CA PHE A 106 21.18 2.10 22.60
C PHE A 106 21.89 3.35 23.12
N ILE A 107 22.11 4.36 22.29
CA ILE A 107 22.64 5.64 22.73
C ILE A 107 21.68 6.32 23.71
N ILE A 108 20.37 6.35 23.42
CA ILE A 108 19.35 6.91 24.34
C ILE A 108 19.37 6.19 25.68
N ILE A 109 19.41 4.85 25.67
CA ILE A 109 19.47 4.04 26.88
C ILE A 109 20.78 4.28 27.64
N GLY A 110 21.91 4.31 26.93
CA GLY A 110 23.22 4.57 27.52
C GLY A 110 23.29 5.92 28.20
N PHE A 111 22.73 6.97 27.59
CA PHE A 111 22.59 8.28 28.21
C PHE A 111 21.72 8.21 29.47
N MET A 112 20.58 7.51 29.44
CA MET A 112 19.75 7.33 30.63
C MET A 112 20.49 6.58 31.75
N THR A 113 21.23 5.53 31.43
CA THR A 113 22.01 4.75 32.38
C THR A 113 23.07 5.61 33.06
N VAL A 114 23.86 6.36 32.28
CA VAL A 114 24.91 7.23 32.82
C VAL A 114 24.32 8.37 33.65
N PHE A 115 23.27 9.02 33.15
CA PHE A 115 22.62 10.12 33.87
C PHE A 115 22.02 9.67 35.20
N THR A 116 21.28 8.56 35.19
CA THR A 116 20.68 8.00 36.41
C THR A 116 21.75 7.54 37.40
N LEU A 117 22.89 7.02 36.91
CA LEU A 117 24.00 6.66 37.78
C LEU A 117 24.65 7.88 38.43
N LEU A 118 24.83 8.97 37.69
CA LEU A 118 25.44 10.20 38.19
C LEU A 118 24.54 10.90 39.21
N VAL A 119 23.30 11.20 38.83
CA VAL A 119 22.35 11.92 39.70
C VAL A 119 21.90 11.03 40.85
N GLY A 120 21.50 9.79 40.56
CA GLY A 120 21.10 8.83 41.57
C GLY A 120 22.24 8.45 42.50
N GLY A 121 23.49 8.42 42.02
CA GLY A 121 24.67 8.20 42.85
C GLY A 121 24.89 9.33 43.87
N ILE A 122 24.76 10.60 43.44
CA ILE A 122 24.80 11.75 44.34
C ILE A 122 23.67 11.65 45.39
N TRP A 123 22.45 11.32 44.97
CA TRP A 123 21.31 11.16 45.88
C TRP A 123 21.43 9.99 46.86
N VAL A 124 22.19 8.95 46.53
CA VAL A 124 22.53 7.89 47.50
C VAL A 124 23.49 8.43 48.56
N ILE A 125 24.47 9.27 48.17
CA ILE A 125 25.42 9.89 49.10
C ILE A 125 24.71 10.90 50.01
N GLU A 126 23.76 11.66 49.47
CA GLU A 126 22.92 12.61 50.22
C GLU A 126 21.77 11.96 50.99
N GLU A 127 21.69 10.62 51.00
CA GLU A 127 20.65 9.81 51.67
C GLU A 127 19.20 10.10 51.21
N VAL A 128 19.02 10.72 50.04
CA VAL A 128 17.71 10.98 49.42
C VAL A 128 17.08 9.69 48.91
N ILE A 129 17.89 8.78 48.35
CA ILE A 129 17.45 7.46 47.88
C ILE A 129 18.36 6.35 48.41
N THR A 130 17.84 5.12 48.50
CA THR A 130 18.65 3.95 48.87
C THR A 130 19.47 3.40 47.69
N LEU A 131 20.58 2.73 47.98
CA LEU A 131 21.35 2.00 46.97
C LEU A 131 20.48 0.96 46.23
N ALA A 132 19.57 0.30 46.94
CA ALA A 132 18.63 -0.65 46.35
C ALA A 132 17.69 0.02 45.34
N THR A 133 17.23 1.24 45.63
CA THR A 133 16.45 2.06 44.69
C THR A 133 17.25 2.33 43.42
N LEU A 134 18.51 2.75 43.53
CA LEU A 134 19.36 3.04 42.37
C LEU A 134 19.59 1.80 41.48
N ILE A 135 19.88 0.64 42.09
CA ILE A 135 20.05 -0.63 41.36
C ILE A 135 18.75 -1.04 40.65
N THR A 136 17.61 -0.80 41.29
CA THR A 136 16.28 -1.10 40.75
C THR A 136 15.99 -0.22 39.53
N LEU A 137 16.26 1.09 39.62
CA LEU A 137 16.11 2.03 38.51
C LEU A 137 16.99 1.65 37.31
N GLN A 138 18.23 1.22 37.57
CA GLN A 138 19.12 0.75 36.49
C GLN A 138 18.61 -0.52 35.82
N SER A 139 18.06 -1.45 36.59
CA SER A 139 17.44 -2.67 36.07
C SER A 139 16.24 -2.34 35.18
N PHE A 140 15.41 -1.38 35.59
CA PHE A 140 14.31 -0.88 34.77
C PHE A 140 14.78 -0.25 33.47
N ILE A 141 15.82 0.59 33.49
CA ILE A 141 16.40 1.19 32.28
C ILE A 141 16.89 0.10 31.31
N ALA A 142 17.58 -0.93 31.81
CA ALA A 142 18.05 -2.04 30.97
C ALA A 142 16.89 -2.77 30.26
N THR A 143 15.74 -2.95 30.94
CA THR A 143 14.56 -3.60 30.35
C THR A 143 13.80 -2.73 29.33
N LEU A 144 14.08 -1.42 29.24
CA LEU A 144 13.40 -0.52 28.28
C LEU A 144 13.83 -0.69 26.83
N GLY A 145 14.99 -1.29 26.57
CA GLY A 145 15.51 -1.35 25.20
C GLY A 145 14.58 -2.08 24.23
N PHE A 146 14.10 -3.25 24.62
CA PHE A 146 13.19 -4.03 23.77
C PHE A 146 11.83 -3.35 23.56
N PRO A 147 11.14 -2.84 24.60
CA PRO A 147 9.89 -2.13 24.40
C PRO A 147 9.98 -0.84 23.57
N LEU A 148 11.08 -0.06 23.68
CA LEU A 148 11.27 1.13 22.86
C LEU A 148 11.40 0.78 21.36
N VAL A 149 12.11 -0.31 21.05
CA VAL A 149 12.17 -0.85 19.68
C VAL A 149 10.79 -1.26 19.19
N MET A 150 10.02 -1.99 20.02
CA MET A 150 8.67 -2.44 19.65
C MET A 150 7.72 -1.27 19.37
N LEU A 151 7.79 -0.18 20.15
CA LEU A 151 6.99 1.01 19.88
C LEU A 151 7.23 1.59 18.48
N GLY A 152 8.50 1.65 18.05
CA GLY A 152 8.82 2.08 16.69
C GLY A 152 8.25 1.14 15.61
N GLN A 153 8.26 -0.17 15.85
CA GLN A 153 7.66 -1.15 14.94
C GLN A 153 6.13 -1.03 14.87
N ILE A 154 5.47 -0.82 16.01
CA ILE A 154 4.01 -0.60 16.06
C ILE A 154 3.64 0.67 15.31
N MET A 155 4.38 1.76 15.48
CA MET A 155 4.16 3.01 14.73
C MET A 155 4.28 2.78 13.21
N LEU A 156 5.28 1.98 12.78
CA LEU A 156 5.42 1.63 11.36
C LEU A 156 4.25 0.80 10.86
N MET A 157 3.79 -0.18 11.65
CA MET A 157 2.63 -1.02 11.32
C MET A 157 1.36 -0.19 11.22
N TYR A 158 1.16 0.77 12.13
CA TYR A 158 0.03 1.70 12.11
C TYR A 158 0.00 2.52 10.82
N VAL A 159 1.12 3.14 10.43
CA VAL A 159 1.23 3.91 9.18
C VAL A 159 0.91 3.06 7.94
N GLN A 160 1.28 1.78 7.94
CA GLN A 160 0.96 0.86 6.85
C GLN A 160 -0.52 0.47 6.84
N ALA A 161 -1.10 0.20 8.01
CA ALA A 161 -2.51 -0.12 8.17
C ALA A 161 -3.40 1.03 7.70
N ASP A 162 -3.07 2.28 8.05
CA ASP A 162 -3.78 3.48 7.63
C ASP A 162 -3.79 3.65 6.09
N ALA A 163 -2.65 3.44 5.43
CA ALA A 163 -2.55 3.47 3.97
C ALA A 163 -3.33 2.33 3.29
N ALA A 164 -3.40 1.15 3.92
CA ALA A 164 -4.21 0.05 3.42
C ALA A 164 -5.71 0.35 3.57
N LEU A 165 -6.10 0.91 4.72
CA LEU A 165 -7.47 1.30 5.01
C LEU A 165 -8.00 2.34 4.01
N THR A 166 -7.17 3.30 3.60
CA THR A 166 -7.53 4.29 2.57
C THR A 166 -8.02 3.59 1.29
N ARG A 167 -7.27 2.61 0.78
CA ARG A 167 -7.67 1.86 -0.43
C ARG A 167 -8.93 1.03 -0.24
N VAL A 168 -9.12 0.44 0.94
CA VAL A 168 -10.37 -0.29 1.26
C VAL A 168 -11.55 0.68 1.27
N ARG A 169 -11.36 1.86 1.84
CA ARG A 169 -12.37 2.91 1.88
C ARG A 169 -12.73 3.39 0.48
N ASP A 170 -11.74 3.61 -0.39
CA ASP A 170 -11.97 4.00 -1.78
C ASP A 170 -12.87 3.01 -2.52
N VAL A 171 -12.75 1.70 -2.24
CA VAL A 171 -13.62 0.67 -2.82
C VAL A 171 -15.02 0.69 -2.18
N LEU A 172 -15.12 0.78 -0.85
CA LEU A 172 -16.40 0.78 -0.14
C LEU A 172 -17.24 2.04 -0.43
N GLU A 173 -16.59 3.19 -0.62
CA GLU A 173 -17.20 4.47 -0.94
C GLU A 173 -17.33 4.69 -2.45
N SER A 174 -16.85 3.76 -3.29
CA SER A 174 -17.01 3.86 -4.74
C SER A 174 -18.48 3.81 -5.13
N THR A 175 -18.91 4.77 -5.93
CA THR A 175 -20.26 4.76 -6.51
C THR A 175 -20.21 4.00 -7.83
N PRO A 176 -21.14 3.07 -8.09
CA PRO A 176 -21.29 2.43 -9.39
C PRO A 176 -21.43 3.49 -10.50
N GLU A 177 -20.73 3.29 -11.62
CA GLU A 177 -20.84 4.16 -12.80
C GLU A 177 -22.22 4.02 -13.46
N VAL A 178 -22.74 2.79 -13.54
CA VAL A 178 -24.10 2.49 -13.99
C VAL A 178 -24.98 2.32 -12.76
N LYS A 179 -26.04 3.10 -12.66
CA LYS A 179 -27.02 3.04 -11.57
C LYS A 179 -28.38 2.69 -12.14
N ASP A 180 -29.07 1.79 -11.46
CA ASP A 180 -30.46 1.50 -11.76
C ASP A 180 -31.31 2.76 -11.51
N LEU A 181 -32.35 2.93 -12.32
CA LEU A 181 -33.34 3.98 -12.09
C LEU A 181 -34.11 3.69 -10.78
N PRO A 182 -34.56 4.72 -10.04
CA PRO A 182 -35.29 4.55 -8.77
C PRO A 182 -36.53 3.65 -8.88
N ASP A 183 -37.16 3.64 -10.06
CA ASP A 183 -38.39 2.90 -10.37
C ASP A 183 -38.13 1.72 -11.34
N ALA A 184 -36.88 1.24 -11.43
CA ALA A 184 -36.55 0.12 -12.32
C ALA A 184 -37.35 -1.13 -11.94
N ALA A 185 -38.22 -1.57 -12.84
CA ALA A 185 -39.04 -2.76 -12.65
C ALA A 185 -38.22 -4.03 -12.92
N PRO A 186 -38.36 -5.09 -12.10
CA PRO A 186 -37.75 -6.37 -12.42
C PRO A 186 -38.41 -6.96 -13.68
N ILE A 187 -37.57 -7.41 -14.62
CA ILE A 187 -38.06 -8.09 -15.83
C ILE A 187 -38.56 -9.48 -15.45
N GLU A 188 -39.88 -9.68 -15.43
CA GLU A 188 -40.49 -10.98 -15.12
C GLU A 188 -40.51 -11.93 -16.34
N HIS A 189 -40.74 -11.38 -17.53
CA HIS A 189 -40.87 -12.14 -18.78
C HIS A 189 -40.20 -11.38 -19.92
N MET A 190 -39.25 -12.02 -20.62
CA MET A 190 -38.51 -11.45 -21.75
C MET A 190 -38.80 -12.26 -23.02
N LYS A 191 -39.26 -11.61 -24.08
CA LYS A 191 -39.40 -12.19 -25.43
C LYS A 191 -38.06 -12.19 -26.18
N GLY A 192 -37.20 -11.22 -25.87
CA GLY A 192 -35.83 -11.13 -26.37
C GLY A 192 -35.70 -10.40 -27.69
N GLU A 193 -36.59 -9.45 -27.98
CA GLU A 193 -36.39 -8.46 -29.06
C GLU A 193 -35.38 -7.41 -28.59
N VAL A 194 -34.40 -7.08 -29.43
CA VAL A 194 -33.35 -6.07 -29.13
C VAL A 194 -33.30 -5.03 -30.23
N GLU A 195 -33.37 -3.75 -29.86
CA GLU A 195 -33.35 -2.63 -30.80
C GLU A 195 -32.27 -1.62 -30.42
N PHE A 196 -31.44 -1.24 -31.40
CA PHE A 196 -30.47 -0.15 -31.29
C PHE A 196 -31.00 1.03 -32.10
N GLU A 197 -31.11 2.21 -31.48
CA GLU A 197 -31.57 3.44 -32.11
C GLU A 197 -30.46 4.51 -32.07
N ASN A 198 -29.77 4.70 -33.19
CA ASN A 198 -28.73 5.72 -33.39
C ASN A 198 -27.62 5.69 -32.34
N VAL A 199 -27.25 4.50 -31.88
CA VAL A 199 -26.32 4.32 -30.75
C VAL A 199 -24.91 4.73 -31.13
N SER A 200 -24.34 5.63 -30.34
CA SER A 200 -22.91 5.98 -30.37
C SER A 200 -22.27 5.72 -29.02
N PHE A 201 -21.07 5.15 -29.03
CA PHE A 201 -20.37 4.77 -27.80
C PHE A 201 -18.86 4.72 -27.98
N GLY A 202 -18.12 5.02 -26.91
CA GLY A 202 -16.68 4.81 -26.79
C GLY A 202 -16.28 4.60 -25.32
N TYR A 203 -15.26 3.76 -25.07
CA TYR A 203 -14.76 3.52 -23.71
C TYR A 203 -14.04 4.74 -23.09
N THR A 204 -13.73 5.74 -23.91
CA THR A 204 -13.13 7.01 -23.50
C THR A 204 -13.88 8.12 -24.25
N SER A 205 -13.97 9.30 -23.65
CA SER A 205 -14.64 10.48 -24.23
C SER A 205 -14.11 10.85 -25.62
N ASP A 206 -12.85 10.52 -25.90
CA ASP A 206 -12.11 11.05 -27.04
C ASP A 206 -12.19 10.12 -28.27
N HIS A 207 -12.69 8.89 -28.09
CA HIS A 207 -12.67 7.87 -29.13
C HIS A 207 -13.98 7.08 -29.22
N ARG A 208 -14.83 7.45 -30.18
CA ARG A 208 -16.08 6.74 -30.50
C ARG A 208 -15.81 5.49 -31.34
N ILE A 209 -16.18 4.33 -30.79
CA ILE A 209 -16.09 3.00 -31.40
C ILE A 209 -17.34 2.70 -32.22
N LEU A 210 -18.52 3.01 -31.69
CA LEU A 210 -19.80 2.94 -32.39
C LEU A 210 -20.25 4.36 -32.74
N LYS A 211 -20.78 4.53 -33.96
CA LYS A 211 -21.22 5.83 -34.49
C LYS A 211 -22.56 5.64 -35.19
N ASN A 212 -23.64 6.12 -34.56
CA ASN A 212 -25.01 6.10 -35.08
C ASN A 212 -25.44 4.72 -35.60
N VAL A 213 -25.25 3.69 -34.79
CA VAL A 213 -25.59 2.30 -35.15
C VAL A 213 -27.07 2.05 -34.85
N SER A 214 -27.81 1.58 -35.86
CA SER A 214 -29.23 1.24 -35.74
C SER A 214 -29.54 -0.13 -36.35
N PHE A 215 -30.16 -1.01 -35.59
CA PHE A 215 -30.64 -2.32 -36.06
C PHE A 215 -31.66 -2.90 -35.08
N ASN A 216 -32.54 -3.80 -35.56
CA ASN A 216 -33.49 -4.55 -34.74
C ASN A 216 -33.23 -6.06 -34.92
N ILE A 217 -33.24 -6.80 -33.80
CA ILE A 217 -33.22 -8.25 -33.74
C ILE A 217 -34.54 -8.71 -33.15
N ALA A 218 -35.43 -9.21 -34.00
CA ALA A 218 -36.72 -9.75 -33.55
C ALA A 218 -36.54 -10.96 -32.61
N ALA A 219 -37.48 -11.15 -31.68
CA ALA A 219 -37.50 -12.24 -30.74
C ALA A 219 -37.28 -13.62 -31.40
N GLY A 220 -36.35 -14.41 -30.86
CA GLY A 220 -35.99 -15.74 -31.36
C GLY A 220 -35.16 -15.76 -32.66
N LYS A 221 -34.81 -14.60 -33.23
CA LYS A 221 -33.91 -14.50 -34.38
C LYS A 221 -32.45 -14.40 -33.95
N LYS A 222 -31.55 -14.70 -34.88
CA LYS A 222 -30.10 -14.63 -34.68
C LYS A 222 -29.53 -13.58 -35.63
N LEU A 223 -28.76 -12.63 -35.10
CA LEU A 223 -27.98 -11.69 -35.88
C LEU A 223 -26.51 -12.15 -35.91
N ALA A 224 -25.92 -12.18 -37.09
CA ALA A 224 -24.47 -12.40 -37.24
C ALA A 224 -23.79 -11.04 -37.51
N ILE A 225 -22.91 -10.61 -36.59
CA ILE A 225 -22.14 -9.37 -36.75
C ILE A 225 -20.73 -9.74 -37.28
N LEU A 226 -20.44 -9.31 -38.51
CA LEU A 226 -19.18 -9.58 -39.20
C LEU A 226 -18.38 -8.28 -39.34
N GLY A 227 -17.05 -8.37 -39.30
CA GLY A 227 -16.16 -7.21 -39.49
C GLY A 227 -14.73 -7.49 -39.06
N THR A 228 -13.83 -6.55 -39.32
CA THR A 228 -12.40 -6.63 -38.95
C THR A 228 -12.17 -6.52 -37.44
N THR A 229 -11.02 -6.97 -36.95
CA THR A 229 -10.66 -6.79 -35.52
C THR A 229 -10.71 -5.30 -35.14
N GLY A 230 -11.32 -4.99 -33.99
CA GLY A 230 -11.49 -3.61 -33.52
C GLY A 230 -12.72 -2.87 -34.05
N SER A 231 -13.56 -3.49 -34.88
CA SER A 231 -14.75 -2.85 -35.47
C SER A 231 -15.95 -2.66 -34.51
N GLY A 232 -15.78 -2.82 -33.19
CA GLY A 232 -16.86 -2.63 -32.20
C GLY A 232 -17.82 -3.80 -31.97
N LYS A 233 -17.57 -5.00 -32.52
CA LYS A 233 -18.45 -6.17 -32.35
C LYS A 233 -18.66 -6.58 -30.90
N SER A 234 -17.55 -6.75 -30.15
CA SER A 234 -17.61 -7.07 -28.71
C SER A 234 -18.22 -5.92 -27.90
N THR A 235 -18.06 -4.69 -28.36
CA THR A 235 -18.67 -3.52 -27.73
C THR A 235 -20.19 -3.56 -27.82
N ILE A 236 -20.77 -3.91 -28.99
CA ILE A 236 -22.22 -4.11 -29.15
C ILE A 236 -22.72 -5.18 -28.16
N ILE A 237 -22.01 -6.30 -28.04
CA ILE A 237 -22.38 -7.39 -27.12
C ILE A 237 -22.36 -6.92 -25.65
N ASN A 238 -21.38 -6.09 -25.26
CA ASN A 238 -21.24 -5.59 -23.90
C ASN A 238 -22.23 -4.48 -23.53
N LEU A 239 -22.85 -3.82 -24.52
CA LEU A 239 -23.85 -2.78 -24.28
C LEU A 239 -25.24 -3.35 -23.99
N ILE A 240 -25.59 -4.52 -24.53
CA ILE A 240 -26.88 -5.18 -24.30
C ILE A 240 -27.16 -5.46 -22.80
N PRO A 241 -26.22 -6.02 -22.00
CA PRO A 241 -26.43 -6.18 -20.56
C PRO A 241 -26.18 -4.90 -19.75
N ARG A 242 -26.09 -3.73 -20.42
CA ARG A 242 -25.83 -2.41 -19.82
C ARG A 242 -24.60 -2.36 -18.89
N PHE A 243 -23.50 -2.99 -19.29
CA PHE A 243 -22.22 -2.81 -18.58
C PHE A 243 -21.62 -1.41 -18.75
N TYR A 244 -22.11 -0.65 -19.74
CA TYR A 244 -21.70 0.72 -20.02
C TYR A 244 -22.91 1.54 -20.45
N GLU A 245 -22.93 2.81 -20.08
CA GLU A 245 -23.87 3.79 -20.61
C GLU A 245 -23.49 4.22 -22.03
N VAL A 246 -24.48 4.34 -22.91
CA VAL A 246 -24.28 4.84 -24.27
C VAL A 246 -24.01 6.35 -24.24
N SER A 247 -23.24 6.84 -25.20
CA SER A 247 -22.94 8.29 -25.28
C SER A 247 -24.07 9.07 -25.95
N ASP A 248 -24.71 8.48 -26.95
CA ASP A 248 -25.87 9.00 -27.65
C ASP A 248 -26.70 7.81 -28.16
N GLY A 249 -28.02 8.02 -28.34
CA GLY A 249 -28.95 6.97 -28.80
C GLY A 249 -29.54 6.16 -27.64
N ILE A 250 -30.30 5.12 -27.98
CA ILE A 250 -31.06 4.30 -27.02
C ILE A 250 -30.93 2.83 -27.42
N ILE A 251 -30.85 1.93 -26.43
CA ILE A 251 -30.91 0.48 -26.65
C ILE A 251 -32.14 -0.03 -25.93
N LYS A 252 -33.03 -0.72 -26.66
CA LYS A 252 -34.26 -1.26 -26.09
C LYS A 252 -34.23 -2.78 -26.08
N ILE A 253 -34.79 -3.37 -25.03
CA ILE A 253 -35.15 -4.78 -24.96
C ILE A 253 -36.67 -4.87 -24.80
N ASP A 254 -37.33 -5.60 -25.70
CA ASP A 254 -38.79 -5.75 -25.71
C ASP A 254 -39.56 -4.41 -25.67
N GLN A 255 -39.03 -3.39 -26.35
CA GLN A 255 -39.52 -1.99 -26.43
C GLN A 255 -39.24 -1.10 -25.21
N GLU A 256 -38.68 -1.65 -24.14
CA GLU A 256 -38.27 -0.89 -22.96
C GLU A 256 -36.79 -0.52 -23.03
N ASP A 257 -36.44 0.68 -22.61
CA ASP A 257 -35.04 1.13 -22.52
C ASP A 257 -34.31 0.38 -21.41
N ILE A 258 -33.04 0.03 -21.64
CA ILE A 258 -32.24 -0.77 -20.70
C ILE A 258 -31.61 0.04 -19.60
#